data_AF-A0A0X1U7R6-F1
#
_entry.id   AF-A0A0X1U7R6-F1
#
_cell.length_a   1.000
_cell.length_b   1.000
_cell.length_c   1.000
_cell.angle_alpha   90.00
_cell.angle_beta   90.00
_cell.angle_gamma   90.00
#
_symmetry.space_group_name_H-M   'P 1'
#
loop_
_entity.id
_entity.type
_entity.pdbx_description
1 polymer ?
#
loop_
_entity_poly.entity_id
_entity_poly.type
_entity_poly.pdbx_seq_one_letter_code
_entity_poly.pdbx_strand_id
1 'polypeptide(L)'
;MNIYNAILHTENHLDKGDKIINDFYKLLDGVKCVVAENIFASVFSIIGSDDPKYKEAIYLLEQDEMDGSYIDERERFDKDWEDGEYFSDESILIEKEFVEIVELIGCMGNDLS
;
A
#
# COMPACT_ATOMS: atom_id res chain seq x y z
N MET A 1 16.07 -4.19 -8.53
CA MET A 1 14.71 -3.77 -8.14
C MET A 1 14.70 -2.26 -8.04
N ASN A 2 13.89 -1.61 -8.86
CA ASN A 2 13.78 -0.15 -8.84
C ASN A 2 12.73 0.29 -7.81
N ILE A 3 12.96 1.44 -7.20
CA ILE A 3 12.11 2.08 -6.21
C ILE A 3 11.75 3.46 -6.73
N TYR A 4 10.46 3.80 -6.67
CA TYR A 4 9.91 5.02 -7.26
C TYR A 4 9.03 5.77 -6.28
N ASN A 5 9.03 7.10 -6.39
CA ASN A 5 7.88 7.90 -5.96
C ASN A 5 6.78 7.75 -7.03
N ALA A 6 5.54 7.54 -6.59
CA ALA A 6 4.40 7.35 -7.47
C ALA A 6 3.13 8.02 -6.95
N ILE A 7 2.15 8.17 -7.86
CA ILE A 7 0.77 8.53 -7.54
C ILE A 7 -0.11 7.35 -7.96
N LEU A 8 -1.04 6.96 -7.10
CA LEU A 8 -2.00 5.90 -7.38
C LEU A 8 -3.27 6.45 -8.04
N HIS A 9 -3.75 5.78 -9.07
CA HIS A 9 -5.01 6.06 -9.78
C HIS A 9 -5.85 4.80 -9.78
N THR A 10 -6.75 4.68 -8.81
CA THR A 10 -7.46 3.45 -8.45
C THR A 10 -8.98 3.60 -8.50
N GLU A 11 -9.47 4.74 -8.98
CA GLU A 11 -10.88 5.11 -9.05
C GLU A 11 -11.72 4.16 -9.90
N ASN A 12 -11.08 3.45 -10.83
CA ASN A 12 -11.73 2.50 -11.74
C ASN A 12 -11.63 1.03 -11.26
N HIS A 13 -11.02 0.77 -10.09
CA HIS A 13 -10.99 -0.58 -9.54
C HIS A 13 -12.41 -1.04 -9.17
N LEU A 14 -12.77 -2.25 -9.63
CA LEU A 14 -14.07 -2.86 -9.36
C LEU A 14 -13.88 -4.36 -9.12
N ASP A 15 -13.78 -4.76 -7.86
CA ASP A 15 -13.99 -6.15 -7.45
C ASP A 15 -15.49 -6.35 -7.17
N LYS A 16 -16.11 -7.38 -7.76
CA LYS A 16 -17.55 -7.63 -7.61
C LYS A 16 -17.92 -8.29 -6.29
N GLY A 17 -16.96 -8.70 -5.47
CA GLY A 17 -17.20 -9.55 -4.30
C GLY A 17 -16.89 -8.93 -2.95
N ASP A 18 -16.01 -7.92 -2.87
CA ASP A 18 -15.42 -7.53 -1.59
C ASP A 18 -15.53 -6.02 -1.31
N LYS A 19 -16.30 -5.68 -0.27
CA LYS A 19 -16.51 -4.28 0.13
C LYS A 19 -15.25 -3.65 0.71
N ILE A 20 -14.48 -4.38 1.52
CA ILE A 20 -13.26 -3.88 2.16
C ILE A 20 -12.25 -3.53 1.07
N ILE A 21 -12.02 -4.45 0.13
CA ILE A 21 -11.09 -4.24 -0.99
C ILE A 21 -11.54 -3.06 -1.86
N ASN A 22 -12.82 -2.97 -2.23
CA ASN A 22 -13.30 -1.84 -3.03
C ASN A 22 -13.12 -0.49 -2.32
N ASP A 23 -13.39 -0.42 -1.01
CA ASP A 23 -13.23 0.83 -0.27
C ASP A 23 -11.75 1.16 -0.01
N PHE A 24 -10.90 0.14 0.12
CA PHE A 24 -9.44 0.29 0.16
C PHE A 24 -8.91 0.94 -1.12
N TYR A 25 -9.27 0.42 -2.29
CA TYR A 25 -8.86 1.01 -3.57
C TYR A 25 -9.39 2.44 -3.75
N LYS A 26 -10.59 2.77 -3.27
CA LYS A 26 -11.07 4.16 -3.30
C LYS A 26 -10.25 5.09 -2.40
N LEU A 27 -9.81 4.62 -1.23
CA LEU A 27 -8.97 5.42 -0.33
C LEU A 27 -7.58 5.65 -0.92
N LEU A 28 -7.04 4.67 -1.65
CA LEU A 28 -5.75 4.80 -2.32
C LEU A 28 -5.77 5.78 -3.51
N ASP A 29 -6.94 6.17 -4.02
CA ASP A 29 -6.99 7.04 -5.19
C ASP A 29 -6.39 8.43 -4.91
N GLY A 30 -5.42 8.79 -5.75
CA GLY A 30 -4.61 10.01 -5.64
C GLY A 30 -3.53 9.98 -4.56
N VAL A 31 -3.32 8.85 -3.88
CA VAL A 31 -2.28 8.72 -2.84
C VAL A 31 -0.90 8.80 -3.45
N LYS A 32 -0.03 9.63 -2.85
CA LYS A 32 1.41 9.67 -3.16
C LYS A 32 2.13 8.64 -2.31
N CYS A 33 2.88 7.74 -2.91
CA CYS A 33 3.54 6.66 -2.18
C CYS A 33 4.91 6.32 -2.77
N VAL A 34 5.63 5.48 -2.04
CA VAL A 34 6.84 4.80 -2.52
C VAL A 34 6.46 3.40 -2.94
N VAL A 35 6.84 3.02 -4.16
CA VAL A 35 6.59 1.69 -4.72
C VAL A 35 7.89 1.03 -5.18
N ALA A 36 7.96 -0.29 -5.11
CA ALA A 36 9.04 -1.08 -5.71
C ALA A 36 8.49 -2.11 -6.69
N GLU A 37 9.25 -2.36 -7.76
CA GLU A 37 8.94 -3.43 -8.70
C GLU A 37 8.94 -4.78 -7.98
N ASN A 38 7.88 -5.55 -8.14
CA ASN A 38 7.86 -6.92 -7.65
C ASN A 38 8.67 -7.82 -8.59
N ILE A 39 9.57 -8.65 -8.04
CA ILE A 39 10.45 -9.50 -8.84
C ILE A 39 9.79 -10.81 -9.33
N PHE A 40 8.64 -11.17 -8.75
CA PHE A 40 7.94 -12.42 -9.03
C PHE A 40 6.67 -12.22 -9.89
N ALA A 41 6.14 -11.00 -9.94
CA ALA A 41 4.93 -10.66 -10.66
C ALA A 41 5.06 -9.29 -11.36
N SER A 42 4.26 -9.07 -12.41
CA SER A 42 4.24 -7.79 -13.13
C SER A 42 3.39 -6.74 -12.42
N VAL A 43 3.63 -6.54 -11.12
CA VAL A 43 2.96 -5.60 -10.22
C VAL A 43 3.99 -4.79 -9.44
N PHE A 44 3.54 -3.78 -8.71
CA PHE A 44 4.34 -3.07 -7.71
C PHE A 44 3.97 -3.53 -6.30
N SER A 45 4.91 -3.40 -5.37
CA SER A 45 4.65 -3.45 -3.94
C SER A 45 4.68 -2.01 -3.39
N ILE A 46 3.66 -1.63 -2.62
CA ILE A 46 3.66 -0.35 -1.90
C ILE A 46 4.56 -0.51 -0.67
N ILE A 47 5.60 0.32 -0.57
CA ILE A 47 6.56 0.29 0.54
C ILE A 47 6.08 1.19 1.69
N GLY A 48 5.37 2.27 1.35
CA GLY A 48 4.82 3.20 2.34
C GLY A 48 4.38 4.51 1.72
N SER A 49 3.78 5.35 2.54
CA SER A 49 3.30 6.68 2.15
C SER A 49 3.14 7.55 3.39
N ASP A 50 3.47 8.84 3.25
CA ASP A 50 3.18 9.87 4.26
C ASP A 50 1.77 10.47 4.07
N ASP A 51 1.00 10.03 3.06
CA ASP A 51 -0.36 10.49 2.85
C ASP A 51 -1.29 9.89 3.93
N PRO A 52 -2.05 10.70 4.68
CA PRO A 52 -2.93 10.20 5.73
C PRO A 52 -3.99 9.22 5.20
N LYS A 53 -4.39 9.32 3.93
CA LYS A 53 -5.31 8.34 3.32
C LYS A 53 -4.71 6.94 3.29
N TYR A 54 -3.39 6.81 3.17
CA TYR A 54 -2.73 5.51 3.17
C TYR A 54 -2.94 4.81 4.52
N LYS A 55 -2.70 5.50 5.64
CA LYS A 55 -2.96 4.96 6.99
C LYS A 55 -4.41 4.49 7.14
N GLU A 56 -5.38 5.28 6.68
CA GLU A 56 -6.80 4.90 6.75
C GLU A 56 -7.12 3.69 5.85
N ALA A 57 -6.47 3.58 4.68
CA ALA A 57 -6.59 2.41 3.82
C ALA A 57 -6.03 1.16 4.49
N ILE A 58 -4.88 1.26 5.17
CA ILE A 58 -4.32 0.16 5.96
C ILE A 58 -5.28 -0.26 7.07
N TYR A 59 -5.74 0.68 7.89
CA TYR A 59 -6.67 0.36 8.97
C TYR A 59 -7.95 -0.33 8.48
N LEU A 60 -8.43 0.05 7.30
CA LEU A 60 -9.59 -0.60 6.67
C LEU A 60 -9.31 -2.07 6.32
N LEU A 61 -8.12 -2.42 5.82
CA LEU A 61 -7.74 -3.82 5.58
C LEU A 61 -7.66 -4.62 6.88
N GLU A 62 -7.17 -4.00 7.96
CA GLU A 62 -7.11 -4.62 9.29
C GLU A 62 -8.49 -4.94 9.90
N GLN A 63 -9.58 -4.50 9.26
CA GLN A 63 -10.95 -4.86 9.64
C GLN A 63 -11.43 -6.16 8.99
N ASP A 64 -10.63 -6.81 8.15
CA ASP A 64 -10.94 -8.13 7.62
C ASP A 64 -10.86 -9.16 8.76
N GLU A 65 -11.95 -9.90 9.01
CA GLU A 65 -12.02 -10.92 10.06
C GLU A 65 -11.12 -12.14 9.79
N MET A 66 -10.67 -12.34 8.55
CA MET A 66 -9.81 -13.46 8.18
C MET A 66 -8.33 -13.16 8.40
N ASP A 67 -7.88 -11.96 7.99
CA ASP A 67 -6.46 -11.63 7.88
C ASP A 67 -6.05 -10.39 8.71
N GLY A 68 -7.01 -9.60 9.21
CA GLY A 68 -6.76 -8.38 9.98
C GLY A 68 -6.44 -8.61 11.46
N SER A 69 -5.61 -7.73 12.03
CA SER A 69 -5.15 -7.82 13.43
C SER A 69 -5.70 -6.72 14.35
N TYR A 70 -6.43 -5.74 13.82
CA TYR A 70 -6.93 -4.57 14.56
C TYR A 70 -8.44 -4.35 14.39
N ILE A 71 -9.22 -5.43 14.38
CA ILE A 71 -10.69 -5.39 14.24
C ILE A 71 -11.30 -4.56 15.37
N ASP A 72 -11.94 -3.45 15.02
CA ASP A 72 -12.47 -2.45 15.96
C ASP A 72 -11.44 -1.89 16.98
N GLU A 73 -10.13 -2.07 16.75
CA GLU A 73 -9.04 -1.65 17.66
C GLU A 73 -8.33 -0.36 17.19
N ARG A 74 -9.09 0.67 16.80
CA ARG A 74 -8.55 1.94 16.27
C ARG A 74 -7.48 2.59 17.14
N GLU A 75 -7.72 2.69 18.45
CA GLU A 75 -6.79 3.36 19.37
C GLU A 75 -5.43 2.65 19.45
N ARG A 76 -5.44 1.32 19.41
CA ARG A 76 -4.22 0.52 19.41
C ARG A 76 -3.49 0.65 18.07
N PHE A 77 -4.21 0.56 16.95
CA PHE A 77 -3.63 0.77 15.63
C PHE A 77 -2.97 2.15 15.51
N ASP A 78 -3.65 3.21 15.96
CA ASP A 78 -3.10 4.57 15.91
C ASP A 78 -1.80 4.69 16.72
N LYS A 79 -1.78 4.10 17.91
CA LYS A 79 -0.60 4.06 18.76
C LYS A 79 0.56 3.29 18.12
N ASP A 80 0.31 2.07 17.67
CA ASP A 80 1.35 1.21 17.06
C ASP A 80 1.88 1.85 15.75
N TRP A 81 1.01 2.53 14.99
CA TRP A 81 1.42 3.33 13.83
C TRP A 81 2.33 4.50 14.19
N GLU A 82 1.96 5.30 15.20
CA GLU A 82 2.73 6.47 15.65
C GLU A 82 4.09 6.08 16.25
N ASP A 83 4.14 4.96 16.97
CA ASP A 83 5.37 4.41 17.55
C ASP A 83 6.26 3.69 16.51
N GLY A 84 5.76 3.49 15.29
CA GLY A 84 6.45 2.73 14.23
C GLY A 84 6.51 1.23 14.51
N GLU A 85 5.64 0.73 15.38
CA GLU A 85 5.49 -0.67 15.78
C GLU A 85 4.47 -1.43 14.91
N TYR A 86 3.69 -0.71 14.08
CA TYR A 86 2.87 -1.35 13.05
C TYR A 86 3.73 -2.12 12.06
N PHE A 87 3.43 -3.40 11.91
CA PHE A 87 4.04 -4.28 10.93
C PHE A 87 2.93 -5.08 10.26
N SER A 88 2.77 -4.94 8.94
CA SER A 88 1.86 -5.80 8.19
C SER A 88 2.55 -7.14 7.92
N ASP A 89 1.85 -8.24 8.16
CA ASP A 89 2.35 -9.57 7.81
C ASP A 89 2.37 -9.80 6.28
N GLU A 90 1.69 -8.94 5.52
CA GLU A 90 1.55 -9.04 4.07
C GLU A 90 2.07 -7.81 3.32
N SER A 91 2.59 -8.04 2.11
CA SER A 91 2.95 -6.96 1.18
C SER A 91 1.73 -6.52 0.39
N ILE A 92 1.48 -5.21 0.37
CA ILE A 92 0.40 -4.65 -0.45
C ILE A 92 0.86 -4.56 -1.90
N LEU A 93 0.22 -5.34 -2.76
CA LEU A 93 0.49 -5.38 -4.19
C LEU A 93 -0.49 -4.48 -4.95
N ILE A 94 0.01 -3.79 -5.97
CA ILE A 94 -0.78 -2.89 -6.81
C ILE A 94 -0.43 -3.11 -8.29
N GLU A 95 -1.45 -3.22 -9.13
CA GLU A 95 -1.29 -3.40 -10.57
C GLU A 95 -0.60 -2.19 -11.21
N LYS A 96 0.24 -2.44 -12.23
CA LYS A 96 1.03 -1.38 -12.89
C LYS A 96 0.16 -0.30 -13.53
N GLU A 97 -1.04 -0.65 -13.97
CA GLU A 97 -1.97 0.30 -14.60
C GLU A 97 -2.48 1.37 -13.64
N PHE A 98 -2.46 1.11 -12.33
CA PHE A 98 -2.86 2.07 -11.30
C PHE A 98 -1.71 2.94 -10.80
N VAL A 99 -0.50 2.76 -11.32
CA VAL A 99 0.71 3.43 -10.82
C VAL A 99 1.22 4.43 -11.83
N GLU A 100 1.13 5.72 -11.51
CA GLU A 100 1.86 6.78 -12.20
C GLU A 100 3.23 6.97 -11.54
N ILE A 101 4.31 6.63 -12.25
CA ILE A 101 5.67 6.88 -11.78
C ILE A 101 5.98 8.38 -11.90
N VAL A 102 6.36 8.98 -10.78
CA VAL A 102 6.78 10.39 -10.70
C VAL A 102 8.31 10.49 -10.80
N GLU A 103 9.04 9.66 -10.05
CA GLU A 103 10.49 9.76 -9.93
C GLU A 103 11.12 8.41 -9.56
N LEU A 104 12.27 8.08 -10.15
CA LEU A 104 13.13 6.97 -9.70
C LEU A 104 13.99 7.45 -8.54
N ILE A 105 13.84 6.82 -7.36
CA ILE A 105 14.56 7.22 -6.14
C ILE A 105 15.55 6.18 -5.64
N GLY A 106 15.55 4.97 -6.21
CA GLY A 106 16.51 3.95 -5.84
C GLY A 106 16.55 2.78 -6.82
N CYS A 107 17.68 2.08 -6.84
CA CYS A 107 17.86 0.84 -7.56
C CYS A 107 18.68 -0.13 -6.69
N MET A 108 18.07 -1.23 -6.26
CA MET A 108 18.81 -2.33 -5.69
C MET A 108 19.40 -3.15 -6.84
N GLY A 109 20.69 -2.95 -7.14
CA GLY A 109 21.40 -3.67 -8.20
C GLY A 109 22.79 -3.19 -8.62
N ASN A 110 23.33 -2.06 -8.12
CA ASN A 110 24.60 -1.51 -8.64
C ASN A 110 25.78 -1.40 -7.65
N ASP A 111 25.78 -2.18 -6.56
CA ASP A 111 27.00 -2.42 -5.77
C ASP A 111 27.55 -3.82 -6.05
N LEU A 112 28.05 -4.00 -7.26
CA LEU A 112 29.05 -5.02 -7.59
C LEU A 112 30.16 -4.32 -8.40
N SER A 113 30.87 -3.41 -7.73
CA SER A 113 32.20 -2.94 -8.17
C SER A 113 33.28 -3.90 -7.68
#